data_AF-A0A950EYL6-F1
#
_entry.id   AF-A0A950EYL6-F1
#
_cell.length_a   1.000
_cell.length_b   1.000
_cell.length_c   1.000
_cell.angle_alpha   90.00
_cell.angle_beta   90.00
_cell.angle_gamma   90.00
#
_symmetry.space_group_name_H-M   'P 1'
#
loop_
_entity.id
_entity.type
_entity.pdbx_description
1 polymer ?
#
loop_
_entity_poly.entity_id
_entity_poly.type
_entity_poly.pdbx_seq_one_letter_code
_entity_poly.pdbx_strand_id
1 'polypeptide(L)'
;MYGLRLTRIAQRMISPRGRSARTEARRTRPRIEALEARLVLSSSSNNLYLQTNLVSDIQGMAQQTDPNLKDPWGLSFSSKGSPFWVSDQASNVNGSSVTSLYNVNGTTGVSVVPHSFGIPNLGGAAPNAKNGPTGQVNTSAPG
;
A
#
# COMPACT_ATOMS: atom_id res chain seq x y z
N MET A 1 -72.96 73.68 -25.59
CA MET A 1 -72.77 73.80 -27.06
C MET A 1 -71.40 73.19 -27.34
N TYR A 2 -71.14 72.06 -27.99
CA TYR A 2 -71.80 71.07 -28.87
C TYR A 2 -71.13 69.70 -28.47
N GLY A 3 -71.64 68.48 -28.61
CA GLY A 3 -72.58 67.88 -29.55
C GLY A 3 -71.93 66.60 -30.14
N LEU A 4 -72.34 65.43 -29.60
CA LEU A 4 -72.40 64.05 -30.15
C LEU A 4 -71.42 63.55 -31.24
N ARG A 5 -70.93 62.30 -31.10
CA ARG A 5 -71.52 61.08 -31.72
C ARG A 5 -70.77 59.78 -31.35
N LEU A 6 -71.55 58.72 -31.08
CA LEU A 6 -71.15 57.32 -30.93
C LEU A 6 -70.55 56.74 -32.24
N THR A 7 -69.80 55.63 -32.20
CA THR A 7 -70.16 54.31 -32.79
C THR A 7 -69.19 53.20 -32.31
N ARG A 8 -69.73 52.00 -32.06
CA ARG A 8 -69.12 50.73 -31.60
C ARG A 8 -68.16 50.10 -32.64
N ILE A 9 -67.38 49.07 -32.24
CA ILE A 9 -67.43 47.67 -32.74
C ILE A 9 -66.43 46.78 -31.97
N ALA A 10 -66.79 45.49 -31.85
CA ALA A 10 -66.31 44.47 -30.91
C ALA A 10 -65.10 43.63 -31.39
N GLN A 11 -64.84 42.54 -30.64
CA GLN A 11 -63.97 41.36 -30.86
C GLN A 11 -62.61 41.48 -30.12
N ARG A 12 -62.05 40.47 -29.45
CA ARG A 12 -62.04 39.01 -29.67
C ARG A 12 -61.46 38.32 -28.42
N MET A 13 -61.89 37.08 -28.17
CA MET A 13 -61.36 36.14 -27.16
C MET A 13 -59.82 36.06 -27.12
N ILE A 14 -59.24 35.71 -25.96
CA ILE A 14 -58.31 34.57 -25.74
C ILE A 14 -58.11 34.38 -24.22
N SER A 15 -58.55 33.24 -23.70
CA SER A 15 -57.87 32.52 -22.59
C SER A 15 -57.18 31.30 -23.25
N PRO A 16 -56.27 30.50 -22.63
CA PRO A 16 -55.96 30.40 -21.19
C PRO A 16 -54.50 29.95 -20.84
N ARG A 17 -54.30 29.58 -19.56
CA ARG A 17 -53.37 28.55 -19.04
C ARG A 17 -51.86 28.84 -19.00
N GLY A 18 -51.40 29.32 -17.86
CA GLY A 18 -50.08 28.95 -17.35
C GLY A 18 -50.08 27.48 -16.92
N ARG A 19 -49.38 26.61 -17.67
CA ARG A 19 -49.07 25.24 -17.25
C ARG A 19 -48.04 25.30 -16.13
N SER A 20 -48.46 24.97 -14.90
CA SER A 20 -47.55 24.63 -13.82
C SER A 20 -46.83 23.33 -14.20
N ALA A 21 -45.56 23.42 -14.61
CA ALA A 21 -44.71 22.26 -14.83
C ALA A 21 -44.36 21.64 -13.47
N ARG A 22 -45.13 20.64 -13.06
CA ARG A 22 -44.79 19.76 -11.94
C ARG A 22 -43.68 18.83 -12.41
N THR A 23 -42.43 19.19 -12.13
CA THR A 23 -41.28 18.29 -12.32
C THR A 23 -41.36 17.22 -11.23
N GLU A 24 -41.99 16.08 -11.55
CA GLU A 24 -41.97 14.91 -10.68
C GLU A 24 -40.55 14.35 -10.62
N ALA A 25 -39.92 14.46 -9.45
CA ALA A 25 -38.65 13.81 -9.16
C ALA A 25 -38.84 12.29 -9.23
N ARG A 26 -38.35 11.68 -10.31
CA ARG A 26 -38.40 10.25 -10.57
C ARG A 26 -37.55 9.53 -9.51
N ARG A 27 -38.22 8.80 -8.61
CA ARG A 27 -37.56 7.96 -7.60
C ARG A 27 -36.87 6.78 -8.26
N THR A 28 -35.55 6.89 -8.48
CA THR A 28 -34.71 5.75 -8.86
C THR A 28 -34.44 4.89 -7.63
N ARG A 29 -34.93 3.66 -7.62
CA ARG A 29 -34.57 2.67 -6.61
C ARG A 29 -33.27 2.00 -7.03
N PRO A 30 -32.19 2.03 -6.21
CA PRO A 30 -31.02 1.21 -6.49
C PRO A 30 -31.46 -0.25 -6.42
N ARG A 31 -31.17 -1.01 -7.47
CA ARG A 31 -31.31 -2.47 -7.51
C ARG A 31 -29.91 -3.05 -7.56
N ILE A 32 -29.69 -4.13 -6.83
CA ILE A 32 -28.48 -4.93 -6.98
C ILE A 32 -28.69 -5.76 -8.25
N GLU A 33 -28.03 -5.38 -9.34
CA GLU A 33 -27.85 -6.28 -10.47
C GLU A 33 -26.90 -7.42 -10.08
N ALA A 34 -27.24 -8.64 -10.48
CA ALA A 34 -26.31 -9.75 -10.35
C ALA A 34 -25.10 -9.44 -11.24
N LEU A 35 -23.91 -9.34 -10.64
CA LEU A 35 -22.68 -9.14 -11.41
C LEU A 35 -22.56 -10.28 -12.43
N GLU A 36 -22.33 -9.93 -13.69
CA GLU A 36 -21.83 -10.87 -14.70
C GLU A 36 -20.71 -11.71 -14.10
N ALA A 37 -20.64 -13.00 -14.43
CA ALA A 37 -19.64 -13.93 -13.89
C ALA A 37 -18.25 -13.58 -14.44
N ARG A 38 -17.67 -12.48 -13.92
CA ARG A 38 -16.24 -12.23 -14.03
C ARG A 38 -15.59 -13.35 -13.22
N LEU A 39 -14.78 -14.16 -13.88
CA LEU A 39 -13.79 -14.99 -13.20
C LEU A 39 -12.76 -14.03 -12.59
N VAL A 40 -13.12 -13.44 -11.46
CA VAL A 40 -12.20 -12.72 -10.58
C VAL A 40 -11.41 -13.76 -9.79
N LEU A 41 -10.16 -13.42 -9.45
CA LEU A 41 -9.34 -14.24 -8.58
C LEU A 41 -10.10 -14.49 -7.27
N SER A 42 -10.62 -15.71 -7.09
CA SER A 42 -11.31 -16.12 -5.88
C SER A 42 -10.26 -16.61 -4.89
N SER A 43 -9.88 -15.75 -3.96
CA SER A 43 -9.11 -16.15 -2.79
C SER A 43 -10.06 -16.81 -1.79
N SER A 44 -9.83 -18.08 -1.44
CA SER A 44 -10.51 -18.64 -0.27
C SER A 44 -10.10 -17.79 0.95
N SER A 45 -11.07 -17.45 1.80
CA SER A 45 -10.80 -16.69 3.04
C SER A 45 -9.75 -17.34 3.95
N ASN A 46 -9.48 -18.63 3.72
CA ASN A 46 -8.52 -19.44 4.47
C ASN A 46 -7.08 -19.38 3.90
N ASN A 47 -6.88 -18.78 2.71
CA ASN A 47 -5.56 -18.62 2.07
C ASN A 47 -5.23 -17.14 1.80
N LEU A 48 -5.77 -16.23 2.61
CA LEU A 48 -5.47 -14.80 2.54
C LEU A 48 -4.34 -14.48 3.51
N TYR A 49 -3.21 -14.03 2.98
CA TYR A 49 -2.12 -13.48 3.77
C TYR A 49 -2.15 -11.97 3.71
N LEU A 50 -2.15 -11.31 4.87
CA LEU A 50 -1.90 -9.89 4.97
C LEU A 50 -0.41 -9.69 5.22
N GLN A 51 0.32 -9.23 4.20
CA GLN A 51 1.73 -8.87 4.36
C GLN A 51 1.85 -7.63 5.24
N THR A 52 2.71 -7.70 6.25
CA THR A 52 3.13 -6.55 7.04
C THR A 52 4.64 -6.37 6.88
N ASN A 53 5.05 -5.22 6.36
CA ASN A 53 6.47 -4.92 6.19
C ASN A 53 7.09 -4.57 7.54
N LEU A 54 8.11 -5.33 7.95
CA LEU A 54 8.78 -5.16 9.24
C LEU A 54 9.92 -4.13 9.14
N VAL A 55 10.86 -4.32 8.21
CA VAL A 55 12.02 -3.43 8.02
C VAL A 55 12.17 -3.07 6.54
N SER A 56 12.56 -1.82 6.25
CA SER A 56 12.91 -1.35 4.90
C SER A 56 14.02 -0.30 4.99
N ASP A 57 14.85 -0.19 3.97
CA ASP A 57 15.79 0.92 3.77
C ASP A 57 15.10 2.22 3.30
N ILE A 58 13.82 2.14 2.89
CA ILE A 58 13.01 3.27 2.45
C ILE A 58 12.13 3.75 3.60
N GLN A 59 12.22 5.06 3.90
CA GLN A 59 11.43 5.68 4.96
C GLN A 59 9.92 5.55 4.70
N GLY A 60 9.18 5.09 5.71
CA GLY A 60 7.71 4.97 5.66
C GLY A 60 7.17 3.70 4.99
N MET A 61 8.04 2.79 4.51
CA MET A 61 7.62 1.56 3.82
C MET A 61 7.47 0.34 4.74
N ALA A 62 7.93 0.43 5.98
CA ALA A 62 7.88 -0.64 6.98
C ALA A 62 7.80 -0.09 8.41
N GLN A 63 7.60 -0.97 9.40
CA GLN A 63 7.55 -0.58 10.81
C GLN A 63 8.84 0.06 11.32
N GLN A 64 9.99 -0.37 10.82
CA GLN A 64 11.32 0.20 11.10
C GLN A 64 12.04 0.53 9.81
N THR A 65 12.82 1.61 9.83
CA THR A 65 13.71 1.98 8.72
C THR A 65 15.16 1.70 9.09
N ASP A 66 15.85 0.91 8.27
CA ASP A 66 17.27 0.60 8.45
C ASP A 66 18.07 0.93 7.18
N PRO A 67 18.89 1.98 7.17
CA PRO A 67 19.73 2.36 6.02
C PRO A 67 20.77 1.31 5.61
N ASN A 68 21.03 0.31 6.45
CA ASN A 68 21.98 -0.76 6.16
C ASN A 68 21.36 -1.95 5.42
N LEU A 69 20.02 -2.05 5.34
CA LEU A 69 19.30 -3.12 4.66
C LEU A 69 19.38 -2.97 3.13
N LYS A 70 20.57 -3.12 2.57
CA LYS A 70 20.86 -2.85 1.16
C LYS A 70 21.37 -4.10 0.46
N ASP A 71 20.68 -4.45 -0.62
CA ASP A 71 20.95 -5.68 -1.38
C ASP A 71 21.03 -6.91 -0.46
N PRO A 72 19.96 -7.19 0.31
CA PRO A 72 19.97 -8.30 1.25
C PRO A 72 20.01 -9.62 0.49
N TRP A 73 21.05 -10.42 0.77
CA TRP A 73 21.28 -11.70 0.11
C TRP A 73 21.51 -12.79 1.16
N GLY A 74 20.43 -13.14 1.86
CA GLY A 74 20.41 -14.24 2.82
C GLY A 74 19.76 -13.85 4.13
N LEU A 75 18.99 -14.78 4.68
CA LEU A 75 18.31 -14.64 5.96
C LEU A 75 18.40 -15.96 6.73
N SER A 76 18.77 -15.89 8.00
CA SER A 76 18.78 -17.06 8.88
C SER A 76 18.30 -16.70 10.29
N PHE A 77 17.69 -17.67 10.96
CA PHE A 77 17.19 -17.52 12.33
C PHE A 77 17.13 -18.90 13.00
N SER A 78 16.96 -18.93 14.33
CA SER A 78 16.76 -20.15 15.13
C SER A 78 15.42 -20.12 15.87
N SER A 79 14.87 -21.28 16.19
CA SER A 79 13.54 -21.47 16.79
C SER A 79 13.40 -21.08 18.27
N LYS A 80 14.38 -20.38 18.86
CA LYS A 80 14.40 -20.04 20.30
C LYS A 80 14.69 -18.55 20.56
N GLY A 81 13.91 -17.66 19.94
CA GLY A 81 14.04 -16.22 20.17
C GLY A 81 15.36 -15.61 19.66
N SER A 82 16.02 -16.29 18.73
CA SER A 82 17.15 -15.69 18.00
C SER A 82 16.65 -14.50 17.18
N PRO A 83 17.43 -13.43 17.05
CA PRO A 83 17.18 -12.44 16.01
C PRO A 83 17.21 -13.12 14.64
N PHE A 84 16.55 -12.48 13.68
CA PHE A 84 16.78 -12.69 12.27
C PHE A 84 18.13 -12.05 11.92
N TRP A 85 18.99 -12.82 11.29
CA TRP A 85 20.24 -12.33 10.75
C TRP A 85 20.07 -12.18 9.25
N VAL A 86 20.38 -10.98 8.74
CA VAL A 86 20.24 -10.64 7.32
C VAL A 86 21.58 -10.16 6.80
N SER A 87 22.01 -10.78 5.71
CA SER A 87 23.28 -10.48 5.05
C SER A 87 23.10 -9.36 4.05
N ASP A 88 23.69 -8.18 4.30
CA ASP A 88 23.52 -6.98 3.48
C ASP A 88 24.77 -6.70 2.65
N GLN A 89 24.69 -7.00 1.35
CA GLN A 89 25.83 -6.97 0.44
C GLN A 89 26.34 -5.55 0.19
N ALA A 90 25.41 -4.63 -0.07
CA ALA A 90 25.71 -3.28 -0.52
C ALA A 90 25.75 -2.26 0.62
N SER A 91 25.62 -2.72 1.86
CA SER A 91 25.91 -1.89 3.02
C SER A 91 27.42 -1.64 3.12
N ASN A 92 27.80 -0.42 3.49
CA ASN A 92 29.20 -0.04 3.65
C ASN A 92 29.36 0.59 5.03
N VAL A 93 29.53 -0.27 6.02
CA VAL A 93 29.96 0.17 7.34
C VAL A 93 31.47 -0.06 7.40
N ASN A 94 32.24 1.02 7.47
CA ASN A 94 33.70 1.01 7.53
C ASN A 94 34.40 0.25 6.37
N GLY A 95 33.85 0.31 5.16
CA GLY A 95 34.43 -0.34 3.97
C GLY A 95 33.99 -1.79 3.76
N SER A 96 33.08 -2.32 4.58
CA SER A 96 32.64 -3.72 4.49
C SER A 96 31.12 -3.89 4.44
N SER A 97 30.71 -4.98 3.79
CA SER A 97 29.35 -5.53 3.90
C SER A 97 29.04 -5.90 5.35
N VAL A 98 27.76 -5.92 5.71
CA VAL A 98 27.34 -6.13 7.11
C VAL A 98 26.31 -7.23 7.24
N THR A 99 26.14 -7.70 8.47
CA THR A 99 24.96 -8.47 8.85
C THR A 99 24.10 -7.63 9.79
N SER A 100 22.86 -7.37 9.39
CA SER A 100 21.86 -6.70 10.22
C SER A 100 21.08 -7.72 11.04
N LEU A 101 20.82 -7.40 12.31
CA LEU A 101 20.11 -8.28 13.24
C LEU A 101 18.77 -7.64 13.61
N TYR A 102 17.69 -8.40 13.47
CA TYR A 102 16.34 -7.95 13.76
C TYR A 102 15.69 -8.84 14.81
N ASN A 103 15.33 -8.26 15.96
CA ASN A 103 14.49 -8.94 16.93
C ASN A 103 13.03 -8.79 16.51
N VAL A 104 12.32 -9.89 16.33
CA VAL A 104 10.90 -9.88 15.98
C VAL A 104 10.10 -10.55 17.08
N ASN A 105 9.07 -9.87 17.54
CA ASN A 105 8.15 -10.35 18.54
C ASN A 105 6.72 -10.11 18.05
N GLY A 106 5.85 -11.13 18.15
CA GLY A 106 4.47 -11.04 17.65
C GLY A 106 3.61 -9.99 18.35
N THR A 107 4.03 -9.47 19.51
CA THR A 107 3.30 -8.45 20.29
C THR A 107 3.94 -7.07 20.15
N THR A 108 5.28 -6.97 20.23
CA THR A 108 5.99 -5.68 20.24
C THR A 108 6.52 -5.26 18.88
N GLY A 109 6.35 -6.07 17.83
CA GLY A 109 6.82 -5.79 16.48
C GLY A 109 8.29 -6.12 16.28
N VAL A 110 8.95 -5.35 15.40
CA VAL A 110 10.37 -5.53 15.08
C VAL A 110 11.24 -4.43 15.67
N SER A 111 12.45 -4.78 16.11
CA SER A 111 13.50 -3.85 16.53
C SER A 111 14.80 -4.17 15.80
N VAL A 112 15.47 -3.14 15.31
CA VAL A 112 16.85 -3.24 14.81
C VAL A 112 17.78 -3.40 16.01
N VAL A 113 18.66 -4.40 15.98
CA VAL A 113 19.70 -4.58 17.00
C VAL A 113 20.87 -3.68 16.64
N PRO A 114 21.27 -2.74 17.51
CA PRO A 114 22.29 -1.74 17.18
C PRO A 114 23.70 -2.33 17.29
N HIS A 115 24.03 -3.34 16.47
CA HIS A 115 25.38 -3.84 16.24
C HIS A 115 25.44 -4.45 14.84
N SER A 116 25.93 -3.66 13.87
CA SER A 116 26.33 -4.16 12.55
C SER A 116 27.69 -4.83 12.68
N PHE A 117 27.74 -6.15 12.55
CA PHE A 117 29.01 -6.86 12.45
C PHE A 117 29.56 -6.64 11.04
N GLY A 118 30.74 -6.01 10.92
CA GLY A 118 31.45 -5.95 9.64
C GLY A 118 31.86 -7.36 9.25
N ILE A 119 31.43 -7.82 8.08
CA ILE A 119 31.81 -9.12 7.56
C ILE A 119 33.25 -9.00 7.03
N PRO A 120 34.24 -9.73 7.58
CA PRO A 120 35.60 -9.65 7.09
C PRO A 120 35.68 -10.15 5.64
N ASN A 121 36.44 -9.45 4.80
CA ASN A 121 36.76 -9.90 3.45
C ASN A 121 37.67 -11.14 3.52
N LEU A 122 37.08 -12.33 3.50
CA LEU A 122 37.81 -13.60 3.43
C LEU A 122 38.14 -13.91 1.96
N GLY A 123 39.13 -13.19 1.41
CA GLY A 123 39.59 -13.44 0.04
C GLY A 123 40.78 -12.61 -0.45
N GLY A 124 41.29 -11.66 0.35
CA GLY A 124 42.38 -10.77 -0.08
C GLY A 124 42.00 -9.86 -1.25
N ALA A 125 40.72 -9.83 -1.64
CA ALA A 125 40.22 -8.96 -2.67
C ALA A 125 40.12 -7.54 -2.08
N ALA A 126 40.39 -6.52 -2.88
CA ALA A 126 40.34 -5.12 -2.43
C ALA A 126 38.98 -4.81 -1.76
N PRO A 127 38.89 -3.85 -0.83
CA PRO A 127 37.61 -3.33 -0.36
C PRO A 127 36.95 -2.51 -1.49
N ASN A 128 36.48 -3.19 -2.52
CA ASN A 128 35.80 -2.62 -3.66
C ASN A 128 34.41 -3.25 -3.81
N ALA A 129 33.50 -2.96 -2.87
CA ALA A 129 32.04 -3.07 -2.97
C ALA A 129 31.40 -4.38 -3.49
N LYS A 130 32.17 -5.43 -3.80
CA LYS A 130 31.72 -6.67 -4.46
C LYS A 130 32.16 -7.95 -3.75
N ASN A 131 32.77 -7.86 -2.57
CA ASN A 131 33.12 -9.02 -1.74
C ASN A 131 32.26 -8.99 -0.48
N GLY A 132 30.98 -9.26 -0.62
CA GLY A 132 30.10 -9.43 0.53
C GLY A 132 29.62 -10.87 0.67
N PRO A 133 28.75 -11.14 1.67
CA PRO A 133 28.33 -12.49 2.04
C PRO A 133 27.79 -13.29 0.85
N THR A 134 28.31 -14.52 0.67
CA THR A 134 27.80 -15.48 -0.31
C THR A 134 26.66 -16.34 0.23
N GLY A 135 26.30 -16.15 1.50
CA GLY A 135 25.21 -16.85 2.18
C GLY A 135 25.44 -16.92 3.68
N GLN A 136 24.35 -17.16 4.41
CA GLN A 136 24.36 -17.36 5.85
C GLN A 136 23.54 -18.60 6.19
N VAL A 137 24.12 -19.49 7.00
CA VAL A 137 23.47 -20.72 7.44
C VAL A 137 23.39 -20.76 8.96
N ASN A 138 22.24 -21.17 9.47
CA ASN A 138 22.10 -21.56 10.86
C ASN A 138 22.17 -23.09 10.94
N THR A 139 23.21 -23.64 11.58
CA THR A 139 23.42 -25.08 11.73
C THR A 139 22.57 -25.73 12.83
N SER A 140 21.74 -24.94 13.51
CA SER A 140 20.87 -25.39 14.60
C SER A 140 19.37 -25.24 14.29
N ALA A 141 18.98 -25.06 13.02
CA ALA A 141 17.58 -24.98 12.62
C ALA A 141 16.87 -26.32 12.90
N PRO A 142 15.70 -26.34 13.57
CA PRO A 142 14.93 -27.58 13.70
C PRO A 142 14.49 -28.08 12.33
N GLY A 143 14.63 -29.39 12.12
CA GLY A 143 13.88 -30.10 11.09
C GLY A 143 12.41 -30.26 11.47
#